data_AF-A0A3D9CCS2-F1
#
_entry.id   AF-A0A3D9CCS2-F1
#
_cell.length_a   1.000
_cell.length_b   1.000
_cell.length_c   1.000
_cell.angle_alpha   90.00
_cell.angle_beta   90.00
_cell.angle_gamma   90.00
#
_symmetry.space_group_name_H-M   'P 1'
#
loop_
_entity.id
_entity.type
_entity.pdbx_description
1 polymer ?
#
loop_
_entity_poly.entity_id
_entity_poly.type
_entity_poly.pdbx_seq_one_letter_code
_entity_poly.pdbx_strand_id
1 'polypeptide(L)'
;MDLKNYIITHHKINFNDPQYNNLQNLLNSDFNHLKTLDSFLNELLYLKKHWNNIQLRDTFIETRLGGYWDWEGLEAHNVSGNWFTVIAFDDLNGYVNADTQVFYLENEILIQESVVEMPLEEFIEVLQQWKHILSE
;
A
#
# COMPACT_ATOMS: atom_id res chain seq x y z
N MET A 1 9.23 4.86 -8.03
CA MET A 1 8.51 6.05 -8.56
C MET A 1 9.01 7.29 -7.82
N ASP A 2 9.29 8.38 -8.52
CA ASP A 2 9.71 9.66 -7.91
C ASP A 2 8.57 10.70 -8.00
N LEU A 3 8.01 11.07 -6.85
CA LEU A 3 6.86 11.96 -6.73
C LEU A 3 7.16 13.40 -7.18
N LYS A 4 8.43 13.81 -7.20
CA LYS A 4 8.84 15.15 -7.64
C LYS A 4 8.60 15.40 -9.13
N ASN A 5 8.40 14.33 -9.90
CA ASN A 5 8.11 14.41 -11.34
C ASN A 5 6.63 14.73 -11.63
N TYR A 6 5.77 14.82 -10.60
CA TYR A 6 4.34 15.03 -10.76
C TYR A 6 3.89 16.39 -10.21
N ILE A 7 2.74 16.85 -10.70
CA ILE A 7 2.15 18.10 -10.22
C ILE A 7 1.56 17.84 -8.84
N ILE A 8 2.08 18.59 -7.84
CA ILE A 8 1.57 18.58 -6.48
C ILE A 8 1.13 19.99 -6.12
N THR A 9 -0.14 20.15 -5.76
CA THR A 9 -0.72 21.44 -5.35
C THR A 9 -1.55 21.25 -4.09
N HIS A 10 -1.25 22.00 -3.02
CA HIS A 10 -1.97 21.91 -1.74
C HIS A 10 -2.09 20.47 -1.21
N HIS A 11 -0.98 19.73 -1.16
CA HIS A 11 -0.96 18.32 -0.73
C HIS A 11 -1.93 17.42 -1.50
N LYS A 12 -2.06 17.69 -2.81
CA LYS A 12 -2.75 16.82 -3.75
C LYS A 12 -1.86 16.54 -4.95
N ILE A 13 -1.62 15.26 -5.23
CA ILE A 13 -0.85 14.78 -6.37
C ILE A 13 -1.78 14.40 -7.52
N ASN A 14 -1.33 14.63 -8.76
CA ASN A 14 -1.96 14.11 -9.96
C ASN A 14 -0.93 13.34 -10.80
N PHE A 15 -1.14 12.03 -10.96
CA PHE A 15 -0.24 11.18 -11.76
C PHE A 15 -0.46 11.31 -13.27
N ASN A 16 -1.62 11.81 -13.70
CA ASN A 16 -2.03 11.92 -15.11
C ASN A 16 -1.91 10.58 -15.88
N ASP A 17 -2.11 9.47 -15.18
CA ASP A 17 -2.10 8.11 -15.72
C ASP A 17 -3.15 7.29 -14.96
N PRO A 18 -4.20 6.78 -15.65
CA PRO A 18 -5.27 6.00 -15.04
C PRO A 18 -4.78 4.76 -14.28
N GLN A 19 -3.60 4.22 -14.62
CA GLN A 19 -3.00 3.09 -13.90
C GLN A 19 -2.81 3.39 -12.41
N TYR A 20 -2.53 4.66 -12.05
CA TYR A 20 -2.22 5.05 -10.68
C TYR A 20 -3.39 5.75 -9.98
N ASN A 21 -4.62 5.66 -10.48
CA ASN A 21 -5.78 6.29 -9.85
C ASN A 21 -5.98 5.85 -8.40
N ASN A 22 -5.89 4.55 -8.11
CA ASN A 22 -6.03 4.04 -6.75
C ASN A 22 -4.93 4.58 -5.81
N LEU A 23 -3.69 4.63 -6.29
CA LEU A 23 -2.59 5.21 -5.52
C LEU A 23 -2.80 6.73 -5.34
N GLN A 24 -3.29 7.43 -6.34
CA GLN A 24 -3.62 8.85 -6.26
C GLN A 24 -4.68 9.10 -5.19
N ASN A 25 -5.75 8.29 -5.21
CA ASN A 25 -6.84 8.36 -4.26
C ASN A 25 -6.32 8.12 -2.85
N LEU A 26 -5.56 7.05 -2.63
CA LEU A 26 -4.92 6.73 -1.35
C LEU A 26 -4.11 7.91 -0.79
N LEU A 27 -3.18 8.46 -1.60
CA LEU A 27 -2.30 9.56 -1.19
C LEU A 27 -3.09 10.84 -0.89
N ASN A 28 -4.08 11.17 -1.72
CA ASN A 28 -4.85 12.40 -1.60
C ASN A 28 -5.95 12.36 -0.53
N SER A 29 -6.33 11.17 -0.06
CA SER A 29 -7.38 10.95 0.95
C SER A 29 -6.79 10.46 2.27
N ASP A 30 -6.81 9.15 2.54
CA ASP A 30 -6.45 8.56 3.83
C ASP A 30 -5.02 8.88 4.24
N PHE A 31 -4.09 8.86 3.26
CA PHE A 31 -2.68 9.13 3.51
C PHE A 31 -2.33 10.61 3.43
N ASN A 32 -3.31 11.50 3.22
CA ASN A 32 -3.12 12.95 3.37
C ASN A 32 -3.12 13.38 4.85
N HIS A 33 -3.28 12.43 5.77
CA HIS A 33 -3.19 12.63 7.20
C HIS A 33 -1.92 11.98 7.74
N LEU A 34 -0.96 12.79 8.20
CA LEU A 34 0.35 12.34 8.69
C LEU A 34 0.24 11.22 9.74
N LYS A 35 -0.73 11.28 10.65
CA LYS A 35 -0.93 10.23 11.67
C LYS A 35 -1.26 8.87 11.05
N THR A 36 -2.14 8.86 10.05
CA THR A 36 -2.53 7.65 9.32
C THR A 36 -1.33 7.12 8.56
N LEU A 37 -0.70 7.96 7.74
CA LEU A 37 0.49 7.62 6.97
C LEU A 37 1.62 7.06 7.84
N ASP A 38 1.92 7.70 8.96
CA ASP A 38 2.96 7.26 9.88
C ASP A 38 2.67 5.89 10.49
N SER A 39 1.41 5.59 10.81
CA SER A 39 1.03 4.28 11.34
C SER A 39 1.40 3.18 10.34
N PHE A 40 0.90 3.29 9.11
CA PHE A 40 1.14 2.29 8.07
C PHE A 40 2.62 2.22 7.66
N LEU A 41 3.26 3.37 7.46
CA LEU A 41 4.68 3.40 7.09
C LEU A 41 5.57 2.73 8.15
N ASN A 42 5.26 2.90 9.45
CA ASN A 42 6.01 2.23 10.51
C ASN A 42 5.82 0.70 10.48
N GLU A 43 4.61 0.22 10.18
CA GLU A 43 4.33 -1.21 10.05
C GLU A 43 5.08 -1.82 8.86
N LEU A 44 5.06 -1.15 7.71
CA LEU A 44 5.80 -1.58 6.52
C LEU A 44 7.32 -1.56 6.73
N LEU A 45 7.85 -0.54 7.41
CA LEU A 45 9.28 -0.46 7.75
C LEU A 45 9.68 -1.55 8.75
N TYR A 46 8.82 -1.88 9.71
CA TYR A 46 9.05 -3.01 10.63
C TYR A 46 9.14 -4.32 9.86
N LEU A 47 8.16 -4.59 8.99
CA LEU A 47 8.15 -5.78 8.13
C LEU A 47 9.41 -5.87 7.28
N LYS A 48 9.76 -4.82 6.55
CA LYS A 48 10.96 -4.75 5.71
C LYS A 48 12.23 -5.09 6.51
N LYS A 49 12.38 -4.50 7.70
CA LYS A 49 13.54 -4.75 8.58
C LYS A 49 13.64 -6.21 9.02
N HIS A 50 12.50 -6.87 9.24
CA HIS A 50 12.43 -8.21 9.80
C HIS A 50 12.03 -9.28 8.77
N TRP A 51 12.03 -8.96 7.48
CA TRP A 51 11.47 -9.83 6.44
C TRP A 51 12.09 -11.22 6.39
N ASN A 52 13.42 -11.29 6.51
CA ASN A 52 14.18 -12.54 6.49
C ASN A 52 14.14 -13.29 7.84
N ASN A 53 13.58 -12.70 8.88
CA ASN A 53 13.27 -13.39 10.13
C ASN A 53 11.82 -13.86 10.08
N ILE A 54 11.61 -15.03 9.47
CA ILE A 54 10.29 -15.63 9.22
C ILE A 54 9.44 -15.64 10.49
N GLN A 55 10.01 -16.04 11.62
CA GLN A 55 9.27 -16.09 12.89
C GLN A 55 8.74 -14.70 13.31
N LEU A 56 9.58 -13.66 13.26
CA LEU A 56 9.16 -12.30 13.61
C LEU A 56 8.17 -11.73 12.60
N ARG A 57 8.42 -11.95 11.30
CA ARG A 57 7.53 -11.52 10.21
C ARG A 57 6.14 -12.12 10.39
N ASP A 58 6.06 -13.44 10.51
CA ASP A 58 4.78 -14.16 10.57
C ASP A 58 4.03 -13.83 11.86
N THR A 59 4.73 -13.75 13.00
CA THR A 59 4.13 -13.30 14.27
C THR A 59 3.54 -11.90 14.14
N PHE A 60 4.26 -10.98 13.47
CA PHE A 60 3.75 -9.62 13.26
C PHE A 60 2.53 -9.61 12.35
N ILE A 61 2.56 -10.36 11.24
CA ILE A 61 1.43 -10.47 10.31
C ILE A 61 0.20 -11.01 11.04
N GLU A 62 0.31 -12.10 11.78
CA GLU A 62 -0.79 -12.73 12.51
C GLU A 62 -1.36 -11.84 13.62
N THR A 63 -0.50 -11.16 14.38
CA THR A 63 -0.95 -10.43 15.59
C THR A 63 -1.29 -8.96 15.34
N ARG A 64 -0.80 -8.36 14.26
CA ARG A 64 -0.97 -6.92 13.97
C ARG A 64 -1.71 -6.65 12.67
N LEU A 65 -1.56 -7.51 11.67
CA LEU A 65 -2.11 -7.32 10.33
C LEU A 65 -3.26 -8.30 10.03
N GLY A 66 -3.75 -9.00 11.06
CA GLY A 66 -4.88 -9.91 10.96
C GLY A 66 -4.54 -11.29 10.41
N GLY A 67 -3.29 -11.57 10.03
CA GLY A 67 -2.88 -12.86 9.47
C GLY A 67 -2.82 -12.92 7.95
N TYR A 68 -2.54 -14.12 7.45
CA TYR A 68 -2.59 -14.44 6.03
C TYR A 68 -4.03 -14.74 5.63
N TRP A 69 -4.48 -14.17 4.52
CA TRP A 69 -5.84 -14.37 4.03
C TRP A 69 -5.81 -14.60 2.52
N ASP A 70 -6.54 -15.63 2.09
CA ASP A 70 -6.99 -15.78 0.72
C ASP A 70 -8.33 -15.03 0.60
N TRP A 71 -8.29 -13.69 0.51
CA TRP A 71 -9.53 -12.89 0.47
C TRP A 71 -10.21 -12.98 -0.91
N GLU A 72 -11.55 -12.97 -0.93
CA GLU A 72 -12.39 -13.06 -2.13
C GLU A 72 -12.03 -12.02 -3.20
N GLY A 73 -11.48 -10.86 -2.82
CA GLY A 73 -11.01 -9.81 -3.73
C GLY A 73 -9.82 -10.25 -4.59
N LEU A 74 -8.78 -10.84 -3.98
CA LEU A 74 -7.64 -11.38 -4.72
C LEU A 74 -8.09 -12.52 -5.66
N GLU A 75 -8.99 -13.39 -5.21
CA GLU A 75 -9.58 -14.44 -6.05
C GLU A 75 -10.39 -13.85 -7.22
N ALA A 76 -11.17 -12.79 -6.99
CA ALA A 76 -11.94 -12.09 -8.04
C ALA A 76 -11.03 -11.50 -9.13
N HIS A 77 -9.78 -11.18 -8.79
CA HIS A 77 -8.76 -10.70 -9.71
C HIS A 77 -7.82 -11.80 -10.24
N ASN A 78 -8.09 -13.09 -9.95
CA ASN A 78 -7.24 -14.25 -10.27
C ASN A 78 -5.80 -14.12 -9.72
N VAL A 79 -5.65 -13.46 -8.58
CA VAL A 79 -4.38 -13.28 -7.85
C VAL A 79 -4.26 -14.40 -6.82
N SER A 80 -3.15 -15.15 -6.87
CA SER A 80 -2.88 -16.27 -5.94
C SER A 80 -1.54 -16.07 -5.22
N GLY A 81 -1.36 -16.72 -4.07
CA GLY A 81 -0.10 -16.70 -3.30
C GLY A 81 -0.30 -16.40 -1.82
N ASN A 82 0.80 -16.21 -1.08
CA ASN A 82 0.74 -15.89 0.35
C ASN A 82 0.58 -14.38 0.55
N TRP A 83 -0.65 -13.90 0.62
CA TRP A 83 -0.97 -12.49 0.78
C TRP A 83 -1.41 -12.16 2.20
N PHE A 84 -1.13 -10.94 2.64
CA PHE A 84 -1.67 -10.35 3.86
C PHE A 84 -2.05 -8.89 3.62
N THR A 85 -3.06 -8.42 4.35
CA THR A 85 -3.60 -7.07 4.20
C THR A 85 -2.78 -6.08 5.00
N VAL A 86 -2.42 -4.97 4.36
CA VAL A 86 -1.75 -3.82 5.01
C VAL A 86 -2.61 -2.57 4.97
N ILE A 87 -3.63 -2.49 4.11
CA ILE A 87 -4.58 -1.38 4.04
C ILE A 87 -5.98 -1.99 3.86
N ALA A 88 -6.94 -1.55 4.67
CA ALA A 88 -8.33 -1.97 4.63
C ALA A 88 -9.24 -0.77 4.92
N PHE A 89 -9.39 0.11 3.94
CA PHE A 89 -10.34 1.22 3.98
C PHE A 89 -11.66 0.79 3.33
N ASP A 90 -12.70 1.62 3.45
CA ASP A 90 -14.04 1.29 2.97
C ASP A 90 -14.10 1.01 1.45
N ASP A 91 -13.21 1.63 0.67
CA ASP A 91 -13.12 1.49 -0.78
C ASP A 91 -11.79 0.91 -1.25
N LEU A 92 -10.67 1.18 -0.57
CA LEU A 92 -9.33 0.77 -0.96
C LEU A 92 -8.77 -0.36 -0.09
N ASN A 93 -8.31 -1.42 -0.76
CA ASN A 93 -7.64 -2.54 -0.12
C ASN A 93 -6.21 -2.70 -0.65
N GLY A 94 -5.25 -2.78 0.26
CA GLY A 94 -3.84 -2.93 -0.04
C GLY A 94 -3.27 -4.21 0.59
N TYR A 95 -2.60 -5.00 -0.23
CA TYR A 95 -2.07 -6.31 0.13
C TYR A 95 -0.57 -6.37 -0.17
N VAL A 96 0.11 -7.26 0.55
CA VAL A 96 1.52 -7.59 0.29
C VAL A 96 1.68 -9.09 0.16
N ASN A 97 2.38 -9.52 -0.89
CA ASN A 97 2.75 -10.90 -1.07
C ASN A 97 4.03 -11.21 -0.26
N ALA A 98 3.94 -12.16 0.67
CA ALA A 98 5.03 -12.50 1.58
C ALA A 98 6.23 -13.17 0.90
N ASP A 99 6.02 -13.82 -0.25
CA ASP A 99 7.07 -14.52 -0.99
C ASP A 99 7.81 -13.59 -1.96
N THR A 100 7.07 -12.72 -2.63
CA THR A 100 7.59 -11.89 -3.73
C THR A 100 7.84 -10.44 -3.33
N GLN A 101 7.37 -9.99 -2.16
CA GLN A 101 7.43 -8.58 -1.72
C GLN A 101 6.77 -7.63 -2.73
N VAL A 102 5.70 -8.07 -3.39
CA VAL A 102 4.87 -7.20 -4.23
C VAL A 102 3.79 -6.57 -3.36
N PHE A 103 3.65 -5.25 -3.46
CA PHE A 103 2.49 -4.51 -2.97
C PHE A 103 1.45 -4.45 -4.09
N TYR A 104 0.20 -4.71 -3.72
CA TYR A 104 -0.97 -4.72 -4.60
C TYR A 104 -2.02 -3.81 -3.97
N LEU A 105 -2.62 -2.91 -4.76
CA LEU A 105 -3.68 -1.99 -4.31
C LEU A 105 -4.84 -2.02 -5.30
N GLU A 106 -6.04 -2.25 -4.78
CA GLU A 106 -7.28 -2.27 -5.56
C GLU A 106 -8.38 -1.42 -4.91
N ASN A 107 -9.45 -1.24 -5.66
CA ASN A 107 -10.68 -0.61 -5.22
C ASN A 107 -11.81 -1.64 -5.21
N GLU A 108 -12.37 -1.93 -4.04
CA GLU A 108 -13.43 -2.93 -3.86
C GLU A 108 -14.77 -2.44 -4.42
N ILE A 109 -14.99 -1.12 -4.45
CA ILE A 109 -16.25 -0.52 -4.92
C ILE A 109 -16.18 -0.21 -6.42
N LEU A 110 -15.07 0.39 -6.86
CA LEU A 110 -14.83 0.78 -8.25
C LEU A 110 -13.96 -0.25 -8.96
N ILE A 111 -14.47 -1.48 -9.08
CA ILE A 111 -13.75 -2.65 -9.63
C ILE A 111 -13.20 -2.48 -11.06
N GLN A 112 -13.66 -1.46 -11.80
CA GLN A 112 -13.13 -1.09 -13.11
C GLN A 112 -11.84 -0.25 -13.05
N GLU A 113 -11.47 0.29 -11.89
CA GLU A 113 -10.22 1.02 -11.72
C GLU A 113 -9.02 0.06 -11.81
N SER A 114 -7.90 0.57 -12.32
CA SER A 114 -6.70 -0.25 -12.46
C SER A 114 -6.12 -0.57 -11.09
N VAL A 115 -5.78 -1.83 -10.91
CA VAL A 115 -4.94 -2.29 -9.81
C VAL A 115 -3.56 -1.65 -9.94
N VAL A 116 -2.98 -1.27 -8.81
CA VAL A 116 -1.57 -0.87 -8.73
C VAL A 116 -0.76 -2.02 -8.17
N GLU A 117 0.19 -2.52 -8.95
CA GLU A 117 1.19 -3.49 -8.51
C GLU A 117 2.58 -2.86 -8.58
N MET A 118 3.34 -2.95 -7.49
CA MET A 118 4.74 -2.50 -7.47
C MET A 118 5.54 -3.24 -6.39
N PRO A 119 6.88 -3.22 -6.46
CA PRO A 119 7.70 -3.71 -5.35
C PRO A 119 7.34 -2.99 -4.04
N LEU A 120 7.28 -3.72 -2.94
CA LEU A 120 7.02 -3.17 -1.60
C LEU A 120 8.03 -2.07 -1.25
N GLU A 121 9.29 -2.25 -1.65
CA GLU A 121 10.34 -1.24 -1.48
C GLU A 121 9.97 0.08 -2.15
N GLU A 122 9.50 0.01 -3.40
CA GLU A 122 9.09 1.17 -4.16
C GLU A 122 7.88 1.85 -3.51
N PHE A 123 6.90 1.08 -3.02
CA PHE A 123 5.76 1.64 -2.30
C PHE A 123 6.18 2.35 -1.01
N ILE A 124 7.09 1.76 -0.23
CA ILE A 124 7.65 2.40 0.97
C ILE A 124 8.33 3.73 0.63
N GLU A 125 9.12 3.78 -0.46
CA GLU A 125 9.75 5.01 -0.93
C GLU A 125 8.72 6.08 -1.30
N VAL A 126 7.61 5.69 -1.95
CA VAL A 126 6.51 6.60 -2.28
C VAL A 126 5.89 7.18 -1.02
N LEU A 127 5.62 6.36 0.00
CA LEU A 127 5.08 6.83 1.28
C LEU A 127 6.04 7.75 2.03
N GLN A 128 7.35 7.48 1.97
CA GLN A 128 8.37 8.35 2.57
C GLN A 128 8.45 9.71 1.87
N GLN A 129 8.40 9.72 0.53
CA GLN A 129 8.34 10.96 -0.25
C GLN A 129 7.07 11.74 0.08
N TRP A 130 5.93 11.07 0.14
CA TRP A 130 4.65 11.70 0.49
C TRP A 130 4.66 12.29 1.88
N LYS A 131 5.18 11.57 2.87
CA LYS A 131 5.36 12.09 4.24
C LYS A 131 6.18 13.37 4.26
N HIS A 132 7.27 13.41 3.48
CA HIS A 132 8.10 14.61 3.39
C HIS A 132 7.31 15.78 2.80
N ILE A 133 6.57 15.56 1.70
CA ILE A 133 5.71 16.55 1.07
C ILE A 133 4.66 17.10 2.05
N LEU A 134 4.02 16.25 2.86
CA LEU A 134 3.01 16.68 3.84
C LEU A 134 3.57 17.46 5.03
N SER A 135 4.89 17.40 5.24
CA SER A 135 5.56 18.03 6.38
C SER A 135 6.14 19.41 6.04
N GLU A 136 6.06 19.83 4.78
CA GLU A 136 6.48 21.16 4.29
C GLU A 136 5.37 22.21 4.40
#